data_AF-A0A1G0GIZ2-F1
#
_entry.id   AF-A0A1G0GIZ2-F1
#
_cell.length_a   1.000
_cell.length_b   1.000
_cell.length_c   1.000
_cell.angle_alpha   90.00
_cell.angle_beta   90.00
_cell.angle_gamma   90.00
#
_symmetry.space_group_name_H-M   'P 1'
#
loop_
_entity.id
_entity.type
_entity.pdbx_description
1 polymer ?
#
loop_
_entity_poly.entity_id
_entity_poly.type
_entity_poly.pdbx_seq_one_letter_code
_entity_poly.pdbx_strand_id
1 'polypeptide(L)'
;MKFGNYFLFPFNFILVFLLIFPVTVNAAHSLKKPEKIIKHQEILTLPDQRKILIQLISINKSPDSLLDLNGTSQVIIKDNKNHLLGSIKFDTPNVSFKIYTIQGLPTPLILFAAIDSIGTSAGFYSIYPYAIVNNRIKLLQLNRNKWKLETYSGGFYIGKLPHQEDMGAVFWTCVWGNNEAHIDPHRYAIELYRWNGTVFILSKKWITKDKYSNDEDALKAYGLVKQDLSLDFSNINATH
;
A
#
# COMPACT_ATOMS: atom_id res chain seq x y z
N MET A 1 -11.28 35.60 95.50
CA MET A 1 -12.28 34.53 95.29
C MET A 1 -11.68 33.61 94.21
N LYS A 2 -11.08 32.42 94.50
CA LYS A 2 -11.70 31.14 94.89
C LYS A 2 -13.05 30.99 94.18
N PHE A 3 -13.32 30.06 93.27
CA PHE A 3 -13.13 28.60 93.20
C PHE A 3 -13.01 28.19 91.71
N GLY A 4 -12.61 27.01 91.26
CA GLY A 4 -12.43 25.72 91.92
C GLY A 4 -12.08 24.65 90.88
N ASN A 5 -11.61 23.53 91.40
CA ASN A 5 -11.02 22.35 90.76
C ASN A 5 -11.98 21.52 89.88
N TYR A 6 -11.44 20.40 89.39
CA TYR A 6 -12.05 19.10 89.00
C TYR A 6 -12.08 18.90 87.47
N PHE A 7 -11.64 17.80 86.83
CA PHE A 7 -11.33 16.41 87.21
C PHE A 7 -10.52 15.78 86.02
N LEU A 8 -9.41 15.05 86.23
CA LEU A 8 -9.27 13.57 86.09
C LEU A 8 -10.00 12.94 84.88
N PHE A 9 -9.33 12.45 83.82
CA PHE A 9 -8.53 11.20 83.63
C PHE A 9 -9.26 10.26 82.61
N PRO A 10 -8.64 9.14 82.18
CA PRO A 10 -8.10 8.89 80.83
C PRO A 10 -9.06 8.06 79.94
N PHE A 11 -8.76 7.90 78.64
CA PHE A 11 -9.10 6.64 77.97
C PHE A 11 -8.02 6.25 76.96
N ASN A 12 -7.77 4.96 76.97
CA ASN A 12 -6.60 4.23 76.51
C ASN A 12 -7.10 3.17 75.51
N PHE A 13 -6.23 2.69 74.61
CA PHE A 13 -6.46 1.59 73.63
C PHE A 13 -7.37 1.98 72.43
N ILE A 14 -7.09 1.65 71.16
CA ILE A 14 -6.58 0.39 70.58
C ILE A 14 -5.79 0.71 69.28
N LEU A 15 -4.66 0.03 69.13
CA LEU A 15 -3.89 -0.15 67.90
C LEU A 15 -4.70 -1.02 66.89
N VAL A 16 -5.03 -0.51 65.71
CA VAL A 16 -5.40 -1.37 64.56
C VAL A 16 -4.51 -1.00 63.38
N PHE A 17 -3.50 -1.83 63.18
CA PHE A 17 -2.83 -2.01 61.90
C PHE A 17 -3.86 -2.40 60.85
N LEU A 18 -4.12 -1.54 59.87
CA LEU A 18 -4.75 -1.94 58.62
C LEU A 18 -3.84 -1.49 57.48
N LEU A 19 -2.97 -2.44 57.12
CA LEU A 19 -2.34 -2.58 55.82
C LEU A 19 -3.42 -2.42 54.73
N ILE A 20 -3.45 -1.27 54.07
CA ILE A 20 -3.98 -1.18 52.72
C ILE A 20 -2.81 -0.75 51.85
N PHE A 21 -2.14 -1.78 51.35
CA PHE A 21 -1.20 -1.68 50.24
C PHE A 21 -1.77 -0.73 49.18
N PRO A 22 -1.00 0.24 48.64
CA PRO A 22 -1.36 0.78 47.35
C PRO A 22 -1.32 -0.39 46.39
N VAL A 23 -2.48 -0.89 46.01
CA VAL A 23 -2.64 -1.69 44.80
C VAL A 23 -2.24 -0.75 43.67
N THR A 24 -0.92 -0.67 43.45
CA THR A 24 -0.39 -0.29 42.16
C THR A 24 -0.91 -1.36 41.24
N VAL A 25 -2.04 -1.08 40.61
CA VAL A 25 -2.46 -1.81 39.43
C VAL A 25 -1.37 -1.50 38.43
N ASN A 26 -0.32 -2.31 38.45
CA ASN A 26 0.55 -2.51 37.31
C ASN A 26 -0.38 -3.05 36.23
N ALA A 27 -1.07 -2.13 35.55
CA ALA A 27 -1.53 -2.34 34.20
C ALA A 27 -0.25 -2.42 33.34
N ALA A 28 0.51 -3.50 33.53
CA ALA A 28 1.32 -4.08 32.51
C ALA A 28 0.30 -4.50 31.43
N HIS A 29 -0.12 -3.54 30.60
CA HIS A 29 -0.59 -3.85 29.28
C HIS A 29 0.56 -4.62 28.64
N SER A 30 0.47 -5.94 28.72
CA SER A 30 1.31 -6.86 27.97
C SER A 30 1.06 -6.49 26.51
N LEU A 31 1.91 -5.62 25.99
CA LEU A 31 1.98 -5.28 24.58
C LEU A 31 2.29 -6.60 23.88
N LYS A 32 1.23 -7.27 23.39
CA LYS A 32 1.37 -8.47 22.57
C LYS A 32 2.38 -8.12 21.48
N LYS A 33 3.46 -8.91 21.40
CA LYS A 33 4.49 -8.70 20.38
C LYS A 33 3.82 -8.71 19.01
N PRO A 34 4.19 -7.78 18.12
CA PRO A 34 3.61 -7.70 16.79
C PRO A 34 3.85 -9.03 16.05
N GLU A 35 2.77 -9.71 15.67
CA GLU A 35 2.85 -10.94 14.88
C GLU A 35 3.24 -10.60 13.44
N LYS A 36 4.19 -11.38 12.89
CA LYS A 36 4.69 -11.24 11.53
C LYS A 36 4.30 -12.47 10.73
N ILE A 37 3.58 -12.27 9.63
CA ILE A 37 3.06 -13.36 8.79
C ILE A 37 3.57 -13.14 7.37
N ILE A 38 4.23 -14.15 6.79
CA ILE A 38 4.64 -14.10 5.38
C ILE A 38 3.38 -14.37 4.54
N LYS A 39 2.93 -13.36 3.80
CA LYS A 39 1.73 -13.45 2.94
C LYS A 39 2.02 -14.03 1.57
N HIS A 40 3.15 -13.65 0.98
CA HIS A 40 3.55 -14.07 -0.36
C HIS A 40 5.07 -14.13 -0.42
N GLN A 41 5.61 -15.13 -1.10
CA GLN A 41 7.03 -15.17 -1.46
C GLN A 41 7.23 -15.65 -2.89
N GLU A 42 8.16 -15.03 -3.60
CA GLU A 42 8.50 -15.38 -4.97
C GLU A 42 10.00 -15.27 -5.21
N ILE A 43 10.55 -16.16 -6.04
CA ILE A 43 11.93 -16.12 -6.47
C ILE A 43 11.98 -15.55 -7.89
N LEU A 44 12.64 -14.41 -8.05
CA LEU A 44 12.89 -13.79 -9.35
C LEU A 44 14.30 -14.13 -9.83
N THR A 45 14.40 -14.58 -11.09
CA THR A 45 15.69 -14.75 -11.76
C THR A 45 15.97 -13.52 -12.62
N LEU A 46 17.07 -12.83 -12.33
CA LEU A 46 17.55 -11.67 -13.08
C LEU A 46 18.21 -12.12 -14.40
N PRO A 47 18.38 -11.20 -15.38
CA PRO A 47 19.00 -11.55 -16.67
C PRO A 47 20.41 -12.15 -16.56
N ASP A 48 21.17 -11.75 -15.55
CA ASP A 48 22.49 -12.30 -15.22
C ASP A 48 22.44 -13.64 -14.46
N GLN A 49 21.29 -14.31 -14.47
CA GLN A 49 21.00 -15.58 -13.80
C GLN A 49 21.05 -15.52 -12.26
N ARG A 50 21.23 -14.34 -11.65
CA ARG A 50 21.12 -14.23 -10.20
C ARG A 50 19.68 -14.39 -9.75
N LYS A 51 19.50 -15.15 -8.68
CA LYS A 51 18.20 -15.34 -8.03
C LYS A 51 18.05 -14.36 -6.87
N ILE A 52 16.89 -13.72 -6.80
CA ILE A 52 16.49 -12.88 -5.68
C ILE A 52 15.20 -13.43 -5.07
N LEU A 53 15.08 -13.34 -3.76
CA LEU A 53 13.88 -13.69 -3.02
C LEU A 53 13.12 -12.41 -2.66
N ILE A 54 11.85 -12.34 -3.01
CA ILE A 54 10.93 -11.28 -2.63
C ILE A 54 9.96 -11.87 -1.60
N GLN A 55 9.90 -11.28 -0.41
CA GLN A 55 8.98 -11.69 0.66
C GLN A 55 8.08 -10.53 1.04
N LEU A 56 6.77 -10.74 0.98
CA LEU A 56 5.77 -9.84 1.51
C LEU A 56 5.33 -10.33 2.89
N ILE A 57 5.44 -9.45 3.89
CA ILE A 57 5.19 -9.75 5.30
C ILE A 57 4.11 -8.79 5.82
N SER A 58 3.04 -9.30 6.40
CA SER A 58 2.07 -8.51 7.17
C SER A 58 2.55 -8.37 8.61
N ILE A 59 2.42 -7.18 9.17
CA ILE A 59 2.80 -6.85 10.55
C ILE A 59 1.56 -6.30 11.26
N ASN A 60 1.21 -6.92 12.40
CA ASN A 60 0.06 -6.61 13.26
C ASN A 60 -1.30 -7.18 12.81
N LYS A 61 -1.42 -8.52 12.84
CA LYS A 61 -2.52 -9.38 12.37
C LYS A 61 -2.47 -9.72 10.88
N SER A 62 -2.89 -10.97 10.59
CA SER A 62 -3.46 -11.30 9.29
C SER A 62 -4.80 -10.55 9.22
N PRO A 63 -5.12 -9.80 8.16
CA PRO A 63 -6.43 -9.20 8.04
C PRO A 63 -7.48 -10.30 8.20
N ASP A 64 -8.30 -10.21 9.24
CA ASP A 64 -9.45 -11.11 9.44
C ASP A 64 -10.51 -10.87 8.33
N SER A 65 -10.41 -9.72 7.62
CA SER A 65 -11.23 -9.32 6.49
C SER A 65 -10.45 -8.41 5.54
N LEU A 66 -10.76 -8.45 4.24
CA LEU A 66 -10.24 -7.52 3.22
C LEU A 66 -10.52 -6.05 3.54
N LEU A 67 -11.56 -5.80 4.34
CA LEU A 67 -11.94 -4.46 4.81
C LEU A 67 -11.08 -3.97 5.96
N ASP A 68 -10.27 -4.84 6.57
CA ASP A 68 -9.35 -4.43 7.62
C ASP A 68 -8.12 -3.76 6.99
N LEU A 69 -8.15 -2.43 7.02
CA LEU A 69 -7.04 -1.58 6.59
C LEU A 69 -6.08 -1.29 7.75
N ASN A 70 -6.35 -1.76 8.97
CA ASN A 70 -5.47 -1.54 10.10
C ASN A 70 -4.29 -2.50 10.04
N GLY A 71 -3.09 -1.94 9.93
CA GLY A 71 -1.85 -2.71 9.92
C GLY A 71 -0.87 -2.17 8.91
N THR A 72 0.23 -2.89 8.75
CA THR A 72 1.27 -2.52 7.78
C THR A 72 1.79 -3.75 7.08
N SER A 73 2.23 -3.58 5.85
CA SER A 73 2.98 -4.60 5.13
C SER A 73 4.41 -4.16 4.95
N GLN A 74 5.32 -5.11 4.99
CA GLN A 74 6.72 -4.91 4.66
C GLN A 74 7.12 -5.90 3.58
N VAL A 75 7.72 -5.37 2.51
CA VAL A 75 8.40 -6.17 1.50
C VAL A 75 9.89 -6.19 1.85
N ILE A 76 10.47 -7.38 1.78
CA ILE A 76 11.90 -7.62 1.97
C ILE A 76 12.42 -8.33 0.73
N ILE A 77 13.52 -7.82 0.18
CA ILE A 77 14.15 -8.40 -1.01
C ILE A 77 15.59 -8.75 -0.71
N LYS A 78 15.96 -10.00 -0.97
CA LYS A 78 17.29 -10.54 -0.69
C LYS A 78 17.88 -11.23 -1.91
N ASP A 79 19.20 -11.30 -2.00
CA ASP A 79 19.87 -12.21 -2.94
C ASP A 79 19.92 -13.65 -2.38
N ASN A 80 20.45 -14.57 -3.19
CA ASN A 80 20.65 -15.98 -2.81
C ASN A 80 21.66 -16.20 -1.66
N LYS A 81 22.41 -15.16 -1.26
CA LYS A 81 23.33 -15.16 -0.11
C LYS A 81 22.70 -14.49 1.11
N ASN A 82 21.40 -14.21 1.08
CA ASN A 82 20.65 -13.48 2.11
C ASN A 82 21.07 -12.02 2.32
N HIS A 83 21.82 -11.40 1.41
CA HIS A 83 22.09 -9.97 1.49
C HIS A 83 20.83 -9.17 1.15
N LEU A 84 20.54 -8.15 1.96
CA LEU A 84 19.39 -7.27 1.76
C LEU A 84 19.61 -6.34 0.57
N LEU A 85 18.79 -6.49 -0.48
CA LEU A 85 18.77 -5.60 -1.65
C LEU A 85 17.85 -4.39 -1.43
N GLY A 86 16.89 -4.53 -0.53
CA GLY A 86 16.11 -3.42 0.02
C GLY A 86 14.84 -3.86 0.73
N SER A 87 14.15 -2.88 1.31
CA SER A 87 12.87 -3.09 1.99
C SER A 87 11.93 -1.92 1.74
N ILE A 88 10.65 -2.23 1.57
CA ILE A 88 9.58 -1.26 1.34
C ILE A 88 8.53 -1.48 2.42
N LYS A 89 8.02 -0.40 3.00
CA LYS A 89 6.90 -0.43 3.93
C LYS A 89 5.67 0.18 3.27
N PHE A 90 4.52 -0.41 3.54
CA PHE A 90 3.21 0.06 3.12
C PHE A 90 2.34 0.22 4.36
N ASP A 91 1.64 1.35 4.44
CA ASP A 91 0.73 1.69 5.54
C ASP A 91 -0.64 1.02 5.38
N THR A 92 -0.64 -0.20 4.85
CA THR A 92 -1.81 -1.06 4.67
C THR A 92 -1.37 -2.52 4.75
N PRO A 93 -2.15 -3.40 5.39
CA PRO A 93 -1.88 -4.83 5.37
C PRO A 93 -2.19 -5.45 4.00
N ASN A 94 -2.99 -4.79 3.15
CA ASN A 94 -3.50 -5.35 1.91
C ASN A 94 -2.63 -4.95 0.73
N VAL A 95 -1.49 -5.63 0.61
CA VAL A 95 -0.53 -5.47 -0.47
C VAL A 95 -0.41 -6.78 -1.23
N SER A 96 -0.19 -6.68 -2.54
CA SER A 96 0.24 -7.79 -3.38
C SER A 96 1.34 -7.31 -4.31
N PHE A 97 1.95 -8.27 -5.01
CA PHE A 97 2.79 -7.94 -6.15
C PHE A 97 2.64 -8.98 -7.26
N LYS A 98 3.01 -8.57 -8.46
CA LYS A 98 3.23 -9.45 -9.61
C LYS A 98 4.53 -9.06 -10.30
N ILE A 99 5.15 -10.03 -10.97
CA ILE A 99 6.40 -9.84 -11.69
C ILE A 99 6.16 -9.99 -13.19
N TYR A 100 6.70 -9.07 -13.98
CA TYR A 100 6.56 -9.05 -15.43
C TYR A 100 7.91 -8.92 -16.10
N THR A 101 8.10 -9.68 -17.18
CA THR A 101 9.19 -9.44 -18.13
C THR A 101 8.64 -8.63 -19.27
N ILE A 102 9.07 -7.37 -19.38
CA ILE A 102 8.61 -6.45 -20.44
C ILE A 102 9.79 -6.15 -21.36
N GLN A 103 9.61 -6.41 -22.64
CA GLN A 103 10.63 -6.14 -23.66
C GLN A 103 11.03 -4.67 -23.64
N GLY A 104 12.32 -4.38 -23.44
CA GLY A 104 12.87 -3.02 -23.38
C GLY A 104 13.18 -2.52 -21.96
N LEU A 105 12.72 -3.23 -20.92
CA LEU A 105 13.21 -3.00 -19.56
C LEU A 105 14.48 -3.82 -19.29
N PRO A 106 15.48 -3.26 -18.57
CA PRO A 106 16.75 -3.94 -18.32
C PRO A 106 16.63 -5.10 -17.33
N THR A 107 15.57 -5.12 -16.53
CA THR A 107 15.27 -6.16 -15.54
C THR A 107 13.76 -6.35 -15.44
N PRO A 108 13.29 -7.50 -14.94
CA PRO A 108 11.87 -7.71 -14.70
C PRO A 108 11.26 -6.60 -13.83
N LEU A 109 10.06 -6.19 -14.20
CA LEU A 109 9.24 -5.24 -13.46
C LEU A 109 8.57 -5.97 -12.30
N ILE A 110 8.70 -5.43 -11.10
CA ILE A 110 7.98 -5.86 -9.90
C ILE A 110 6.92 -4.82 -9.63
N LEU A 111 5.65 -5.21 -9.65
CA LEU A 111 4.54 -4.29 -9.61
C LEU A 111 3.74 -4.53 -8.34
N PHE A 112 3.90 -3.64 -7.37
CA PHE A 112 3.14 -3.71 -6.12
C PHE A 112 1.81 -2.99 -6.28
N ALA A 113 0.75 -3.59 -5.75
CA ALA A 113 -0.53 -2.95 -5.54
C ALA A 113 -0.85 -2.94 -4.05
N ALA A 114 -1.25 -1.78 -3.55
CA ALA A 114 -1.66 -1.59 -2.16
C ALA A 114 -3.09 -1.05 -2.14
N ILE A 115 -3.97 -1.65 -1.35
CA ILE A 115 -5.31 -1.10 -1.11
C ILE A 115 -5.18 0.07 -0.13
N ASP A 116 -5.38 1.28 -0.62
CA ASP A 116 -5.30 2.51 0.17
C ASP A 116 -6.58 2.71 0.99
N SER A 117 -7.73 2.47 0.38
CA SER A 117 -9.04 2.59 1.01
C SER A 117 -10.09 1.79 0.27
N ILE A 118 -11.21 1.53 0.95
CA ILE A 118 -12.37 0.85 0.38
C ILE A 118 -13.58 1.75 0.63
N GLY A 119 -14.17 2.24 -0.45
CA GLY A 119 -15.45 2.93 -0.46
C GLY A 119 -16.62 1.94 -0.51
N THR A 120 -17.84 2.48 -0.49
CA THR A 120 -19.08 1.69 -0.48
C THR A 120 -19.23 0.78 -1.71
N SER A 121 -18.75 1.25 -2.86
CA SER A 121 -18.85 0.53 -4.14
C SER A 121 -17.50 0.21 -4.78
N ALA A 122 -16.39 0.81 -4.33
CA ALA A 122 -15.09 0.73 -5.00
C ALA A 122 -13.88 0.66 -4.07
N GLY A 123 -12.85 -0.06 -4.50
CA GLY A 123 -11.52 -0.05 -3.88
C GLY A 123 -10.64 0.99 -4.53
N PHE A 124 -9.82 1.67 -3.73
CA PHE A 124 -8.79 2.58 -4.20
C PHE A 124 -7.43 1.95 -3.98
N TYR A 125 -6.66 1.84 -5.05
CA TYR A 125 -5.38 1.16 -5.05
C TYR A 125 -4.26 2.12 -5.43
N SER A 126 -3.10 1.93 -4.84
CA SER A 126 -1.88 2.54 -5.30
C SER A 126 -0.99 1.50 -5.97
N ILE A 127 -0.55 1.81 -7.18
CA ILE A 127 0.38 0.99 -7.95
C ILE A 127 1.78 1.58 -7.88
N TYR A 128 2.76 0.70 -7.67
CA TYR A 128 4.16 1.07 -7.55
C TYR A 128 5.03 0.20 -8.47
N PRO A 129 5.54 0.74 -9.59
CA PRO A 129 6.43 0.02 -10.48
C PRO A 129 7.87 0.04 -9.92
N TYR A 130 8.40 -1.12 -9.59
CA TYR A 130 9.77 -1.30 -9.10
C TYR A 130 10.57 -2.19 -10.02
N ALA A 131 11.89 -2.06 -9.95
CA ALA A 131 12.81 -3.04 -10.51
C ALA A 131 14.11 -3.10 -9.70
N ILE A 132 14.97 -4.07 -10.02
CA ILE A 132 16.29 -4.16 -9.43
C ILE A 132 17.30 -3.44 -10.32
N VAL A 133 17.83 -2.31 -9.85
CA VAL A 133 18.84 -1.52 -10.57
C VAL A 133 20.07 -1.41 -9.69
N ASN A 134 21.24 -1.78 -10.22
CA ASN A 134 22.51 -1.77 -9.48
C ASN A 134 22.41 -2.43 -8.10
N ASN A 135 21.83 -3.64 -8.06
CA ASN A 135 21.62 -4.45 -6.85
C ASN A 135 20.76 -3.80 -5.77
N ARG A 136 19.89 -2.86 -6.14
CA ARG A 136 18.93 -2.26 -5.23
C ARG A 136 17.55 -2.23 -5.85
N ILE A 137 16.52 -2.44 -5.03
CA ILE A 137 15.17 -2.14 -5.46
C ILE A 137 15.02 -0.62 -5.68
N LYS A 138 14.49 -0.25 -6.83
CA LYS A 138 14.31 1.14 -7.25
C LYS A 138 12.90 1.34 -7.78
N LEU A 139 12.21 2.35 -7.26
CA LEU A 139 10.95 2.81 -7.83
C LEU A 139 11.23 3.42 -9.20
N LEU A 140 10.55 2.96 -10.23
CA LEU A 140 10.76 3.37 -11.61
C LEU A 140 10.02 4.68 -11.95
N GLN A 141 9.72 5.54 -10.99
CA GLN A 141 8.99 6.79 -11.22
C GLN A 141 9.70 7.96 -10.53
N LEU A 142 9.97 9.02 -11.29
CA LEU A 142 10.81 10.14 -10.85
C LEU A 142 10.19 10.95 -9.69
N ASN A 143 8.86 11.11 -9.68
CA ASN A 143 8.19 12.08 -8.80
C ASN A 143 7.57 11.51 -7.53
N ARG A 144 7.93 10.28 -7.10
CA ARG A 144 7.39 9.60 -5.90
C ARG A 144 5.86 9.52 -5.80
N ASN A 145 5.15 9.84 -6.87
CA ASN A 145 3.70 9.81 -6.88
C ASN A 145 3.27 8.40 -7.23
N LYS A 146 2.74 7.67 -6.25
CA LYS A 146 2.00 6.45 -6.50
C LYS A 146 0.91 6.69 -7.55
N TRP A 147 0.73 5.75 -8.47
CA TRP A 147 -0.40 5.79 -9.40
C TRP A 147 -1.66 5.35 -8.65
N LYS A 148 -2.54 6.30 -8.35
CA LYS A 148 -3.78 6.06 -7.61
C LYS A 148 -4.89 5.64 -8.57
N LEU A 149 -5.27 4.37 -8.51
CA LEU A 149 -6.34 3.78 -9.29
C LEU A 149 -7.60 3.62 -8.46
N GLU A 150 -8.73 3.66 -9.14
CA GLU A 150 -10.02 3.20 -8.65
C GLU A 150 -10.37 1.91 -9.41
N THR A 151 -10.96 0.90 -8.74
CA THR A 151 -11.16 -0.46 -9.31
C THR A 151 -11.89 -0.46 -10.65
N TYR A 152 -12.87 0.44 -10.84
CA TYR A 152 -13.84 0.32 -11.94
C TYR A 152 -13.56 1.24 -13.12
N SER A 153 -12.89 2.36 -12.89
CA SER A 153 -12.81 3.44 -13.88
C SER A 153 -11.40 4.00 -14.00
N GLY A 154 -10.40 3.15 -13.81
CA GLY A 154 -9.00 3.49 -13.98
C GLY A 154 -8.17 2.28 -14.35
N GLY A 155 -6.99 2.55 -14.87
CA GLY A 155 -6.03 1.52 -15.17
C GLY A 155 -4.67 2.10 -15.48
N PHE A 156 -3.74 1.22 -15.78
CA PHE A 156 -2.42 1.61 -16.21
C PHE A 156 -1.88 0.53 -17.14
N TYR A 157 -0.89 0.90 -17.94
CA TYR A 157 -0.23 0.06 -18.93
C TYR A 157 1.26 0.38 -18.90
N ILE A 158 2.12 -0.64 -19.00
CA ILE A 158 3.56 -0.47 -19.19
C ILE A 158 3.97 -1.34 -20.36
N GLY A 159 4.67 -0.74 -21.33
CA GLY A 159 5.11 -1.44 -22.54
C GLY A 159 5.39 -0.48 -23.69
N LYS A 160 5.31 -0.98 -24.92
CA LYS A 160 5.50 -0.17 -26.11
C LYS A 160 4.28 0.74 -26.31
N LEU A 161 4.51 2.05 -26.37
CA LEU A 161 3.41 3.01 -26.48
C LEU A 161 2.78 2.98 -27.90
N PRO A 162 1.46 3.19 -28.03
CA PRO A 162 0.83 3.38 -29.32
C PRO A 162 1.47 4.58 -30.04
N HIS A 163 1.81 4.41 -31.32
CA HIS A 163 2.39 5.46 -32.18
C HIS A 163 3.76 6.03 -31.75
N GLN A 164 4.37 5.48 -30.71
CA GLN A 164 5.75 5.80 -30.33
C GLN A 164 6.49 4.47 -30.23
N GLU A 165 7.56 4.28 -31.00
CA GLU A 165 8.31 3.02 -30.96
C GLU A 165 8.99 2.75 -29.60
N ASP A 166 8.95 3.74 -28.71
CA ASP A 166 9.59 3.73 -27.41
C ASP A 166 8.73 3.06 -26.33
N MET A 167 9.44 2.46 -25.37
CA MET A 167 8.89 2.01 -24.10
C MET A 167 8.30 3.20 -23.32
N GLY A 168 7.16 2.96 -22.67
CA GLY A 168 6.58 3.91 -21.75
C GLY A 168 5.54 3.29 -20.84
N ALA A 169 4.83 4.16 -20.13
CA ALA A 169 3.67 3.80 -19.34
C ALA A 169 2.52 4.74 -19.62
N VAL A 170 1.30 4.23 -19.57
CA VAL A 170 0.06 5.01 -19.59
C VAL A 170 -0.62 4.77 -18.27
N PHE A 171 -1.11 5.82 -17.63
CA PHE A 171 -1.99 5.73 -16.47
C PHE A 171 -3.26 6.50 -16.79
N TRP A 172 -4.41 5.98 -16.39
CA TRP A 172 -5.68 6.69 -16.52
C TRP A 172 -6.57 6.47 -15.32
N THR A 173 -7.39 7.46 -15.02
CA THR A 173 -8.40 7.40 -13.96
C THR A 173 -9.56 8.33 -14.27
N CYS A 174 -10.74 7.97 -13.78
CA CYS A 174 -11.94 8.79 -13.85
C CYS A 174 -11.75 10.13 -13.14
N VAL A 175 -12.31 11.19 -13.71
CA VAL A 175 -12.42 12.51 -13.10
C VAL A 175 -13.87 12.73 -12.73
N TRP A 176 -14.15 12.63 -11.44
CA TRP A 176 -15.48 12.83 -10.87
C TRP A 176 -15.87 14.31 -10.90
N GLY A 177 -16.96 14.62 -11.59
CA GLY A 177 -17.66 15.90 -11.48
C GLY A 177 -18.56 15.98 -10.25
N ASN A 178 -19.12 17.17 -10.00
CA ASN A 178 -20.11 17.34 -8.95
C ASN A 178 -21.39 16.56 -9.29
N ASN A 179 -21.86 15.73 -8.36
CA ASN A 179 -23.09 14.93 -8.46
C ASN A 179 -23.11 13.89 -9.61
N GLU A 180 -21.96 13.40 -10.07
CA GLU A 180 -21.93 12.33 -11.05
C GLU A 180 -22.12 10.96 -10.39
N ALA A 181 -23.02 10.13 -10.93
CA ALA A 181 -23.18 8.75 -10.49
C ALA A 181 -22.14 7.86 -11.19
N HIS A 182 -21.81 6.72 -10.57
CA HIS A 182 -20.81 5.78 -11.12
C HIS A 182 -21.17 5.17 -12.48
N ILE A 183 -22.46 5.22 -12.85
CA ILE A 183 -22.96 4.72 -14.14
C ILE A 183 -22.95 5.80 -15.22
N ASP A 184 -22.75 7.06 -14.85
CA ASP A 184 -22.80 8.16 -15.80
C ASP A 184 -21.51 8.21 -16.64
N PRO A 185 -21.56 8.73 -17.87
CA PRO A 185 -20.35 9.00 -18.62
C PRO A 185 -19.44 9.98 -17.87
N HIS A 186 -18.15 9.66 -17.78
CA HIS A 186 -17.16 10.45 -17.07
C HIS A 186 -16.04 10.97 -17.97
N ARG A 187 -15.38 12.04 -17.52
CA ARG A 187 -14.09 12.43 -18.09
C ARG A 187 -12.99 11.57 -17.50
N TYR A 188 -11.90 11.40 -18.24
CA TYR A 188 -10.74 10.64 -17.78
C TYR A 188 -9.49 11.52 -17.77
N ALA A 189 -8.74 11.47 -16.68
CA ALA A 189 -7.39 11.98 -16.62
C ALA A 189 -6.46 10.88 -17.14
N ILE A 190 -5.64 11.21 -18.14
CA ILE A 190 -4.69 10.29 -18.75
C ILE A 190 -3.30 10.91 -18.65
N GLU A 191 -2.35 10.10 -18.19
CA GLU A 191 -0.96 10.46 -18.00
C GLU A 191 -0.08 9.50 -18.82
N LEU A 192 0.75 10.07 -19.68
CA LEU A 192 1.71 9.34 -20.50
C LEU A 192 3.11 9.56 -19.94
N TYR A 193 3.82 8.47 -19.70
CA TYR A 193 5.18 8.46 -19.21
C TYR A 193 6.11 7.83 -20.24
N ARG A 194 7.25 8.46 -20.51
CA ARG A 194 8.30 7.89 -21.37
C ARG A 194 9.39 7.27 -20.51
N TRP A 195 9.89 6.12 -20.95
CA TRP A 195 11.05 5.50 -20.35
C TRP A 195 12.33 6.21 -20.82
N ASN A 196 13.18 6.65 -19.89
CA ASN A 196 14.45 7.29 -20.22
C ASN A 196 15.67 6.36 -20.11
N GLY A 197 15.45 5.05 -19.99
CA GLY A 197 16.50 4.07 -19.69
C GLY A 197 16.67 3.77 -18.18
N THR A 198 16.09 4.58 -17.29
CA THR A 198 16.23 4.42 -15.84
C THR A 198 14.92 4.53 -15.06
N VAL A 199 14.05 5.45 -15.45
CA VAL A 199 12.73 5.70 -14.84
C VAL A 199 11.73 6.14 -15.89
N PHE A 200 10.45 6.01 -15.56
CA PHE A 200 9.33 6.61 -16.24
C PHE A 200 9.22 8.09 -15.86
N ILE A 201 9.28 8.96 -16.86
CA ILE A 201 9.14 10.42 -16.72
C ILE A 201 7.82 10.85 -17.36
N LEU A 202 7.02 11.63 -16.64
CA LEU A 202 5.78 12.17 -17.16
C LEU A 202 6.09 13.03 -18.40
N SER A 203 5.58 12.59 -19.55
CA SER A 203 5.77 13.28 -20.83
C SER A 203 4.57 14.13 -21.20
N LYS A 204 3.35 13.66 -20.90
CA LYS A 204 2.12 14.35 -21.23
C LYS A 204 1.05 13.99 -20.21
N LYS A 205 0.15 14.94 -19.95
CA LYS A 205 -1.04 14.75 -19.12
C LYS A 205 -2.20 15.48 -19.77
N TRP A 206 -3.35 14.86 -19.83
CA TRP A 206 -4.57 15.48 -20.32
C TRP A 206 -5.78 14.99 -19.54
N ILE A 207 -6.86 15.76 -19.62
CA ILE A 207 -8.20 15.32 -19.25
C ILE A 207 -8.99 15.24 -20.55
N THR A 208 -9.80 14.20 -20.71
CA THR A 208 -10.64 14.07 -21.88
C THR A 208 -11.58 15.26 -22.02
N LYS A 209 -11.76 15.77 -23.25
CA LYS A 209 -12.70 16.86 -23.52
C LYS A 209 -14.14 16.40 -23.28
N ASP A 210 -14.44 15.23 -23.82
CA ASP A 210 -15.74 14.59 -23.74
C ASP A 210 -15.83 13.60 -22.58
N LYS A 211 -17.06 13.22 -22.26
CA LYS A 211 -17.38 12.17 -21.30
C LYS A 211 -17.57 10.84 -22.04
N TYR A 212 -17.14 9.75 -21.41
CA TYR A 212 -17.20 8.40 -21.96
C TYR A 212 -17.82 7.45 -20.95
N SER A 213 -18.63 6.51 -21.43
CA SER A 213 -19.27 5.48 -20.60
C SER A 213 -18.29 4.42 -20.08
N ASN A 214 -17.10 4.32 -20.68
CA ASN A 214 -16.04 3.41 -20.27
C ASN A 214 -14.66 4.01 -20.57
N ASP A 215 -13.63 3.42 -19.97
CA ASP A 215 -12.24 3.88 -20.10
C ASP A 215 -11.61 3.53 -21.46
N GLU A 216 -12.03 2.44 -22.09
CA GLU A 216 -11.55 1.99 -23.39
C GLU A 216 -11.84 3.02 -24.49
N ASP A 217 -13.07 3.53 -24.58
CA ASP A 217 -13.46 4.55 -25.55
C ASP A 217 -12.74 5.87 -25.31
N ALA A 218 -12.54 6.24 -24.04
CA ALA A 218 -11.77 7.42 -23.65
C ALA A 218 -10.31 7.32 -24.11
N LEU A 219 -9.67 6.17 -23.93
CA LEU A 219 -8.30 5.91 -24.39
C LEU A 219 -8.23 5.94 -25.92
N LYS A 220 -9.19 5.29 -26.61
CA LYS A 220 -9.26 5.21 -28.06
C LYS A 220 -9.38 6.58 -28.72
N ALA A 221 -10.17 7.48 -28.13
CA ALA A 221 -10.29 8.87 -28.60
C ALA A 221 -8.96 9.65 -28.56
N TYR A 222 -7.99 9.19 -27.76
CA TYR A 222 -6.65 9.76 -27.66
C TYR A 222 -5.57 8.91 -28.34
N GLY A 223 -5.98 7.99 -29.22
CA GLY A 223 -5.06 7.13 -29.98
C GLY A 223 -4.36 6.10 -29.11
N LEU A 224 -4.92 5.76 -27.96
CA LEU A 224 -4.42 4.72 -27.06
C LEU A 224 -5.31 3.49 -27.15
N VAL A 225 -4.71 2.32 -27.06
CA VAL A 225 -5.46 1.05 -26.99
C VAL A 225 -5.26 0.49 -25.60
N LYS A 226 -6.36 0.14 -24.93
CA LYS A 226 -6.32 -0.63 -23.68
C LYS A 226 -5.69 -1.97 -24.02
N GLN A 227 -4.43 -2.16 -23.62
CA GLN A 227 -3.79 -3.46 -23.78
C GLN A 227 -4.19 -4.38 -22.62
N ASP A 228 -4.26 -5.67 -22.92
CA ASP A 228 -4.67 -6.75 -22.00
C ASP A 228 -3.59 -7.08 -20.93
N LEU A 229 -2.88 -6.04 -20.49
CA LEU A 229 -2.08 -6.04 -19.27
C LEU A 229 -2.85 -5.33 -18.15
N SER A 230 -4.19 -5.31 -18.20
CA SER A 230 -4.98 -4.99 -17.02
C SER A 230 -4.47 -5.91 -15.92
N LEU A 231 -3.75 -5.35 -14.95
CA LEU A 231 -3.28 -6.14 -13.84
C LEU A 231 -4.51 -6.63 -13.15
N ASP A 232 -4.80 -7.90 -13.39
CA ASP A 232 -5.87 -8.55 -12.70
C ASP A 232 -5.43 -8.77 -11.26
N PHE A 233 -5.55 -7.71 -10.47
CA PHE A 233 -5.43 -7.72 -9.03
C PHE A 233 -6.73 -8.20 -8.37
N SER A 234 -7.70 -8.75 -9.12
CA SER A 234 -8.79 -9.51 -8.48
C SER A 234 -8.23 -10.67 -7.65
N ASN A 235 -7.07 -11.20 -8.04
CA ASN A 235 -6.27 -12.18 -7.31
C ASN A 235 -5.36 -11.60 -6.21
N ILE A 236 -5.57 -10.35 -5.76
CA ILE A 236 -5.20 -9.99 -4.38
C ILE A 236 -6.18 -10.76 -3.48
N ASN A 237 -5.98 -12.08 -3.43
CA ASN A 237 -6.78 -13.04 -2.69
C ASN A 237 -6.91 -12.52 -1.24
N ALA A 238 -8.10 -12.33 -0.66
CA ALA A 238 -9.34 -13.06 -0.91
C ALA A 238 -9.09 -14.59 -0.98
N THR A 239 -8.13 -15.09 -0.18
CA THR A 239 -8.06 -16.52 0.11
C THR A 239 -9.16 -16.80 1.13
N HIS A 240 -10.17 -17.53 0.66
CA HIS A 240 -11.18 -18.33 1.36
C HIS A 240 -11.36 -18.12 2.87
#